data_AF-Q1EPX8-F1
#
_entry.id   AF-Q1EPX8-F1
#
_cell.length_a   1.000
_cell.length_b   1.000
_cell.length_c   1.000
_cell.angle_alpha   90.00
_cell.angle_beta   90.00
_cell.angle_gamma   90.00
#
_symmetry.space_group_name_H-M   'P 1'
#
loop_
_entity.id
_entity.type
_entity.pdbx_description
1 polymer ?
#
loop_
_entity_poly.entity_id
_entity_poly.type
_entity_poly.pdbx_seq_one_letter_code
_entity_poly.pdbx_strand_id
1 'polypeptide(L)'
;ISGGHFNPAVSLAVTLVGGLKTMLLIPYWVSQLFGGMIGAALAKVVSPEERFWNASGAAFAIVQEQEQVAEALGVEIVMTMLLVLAVCMGAINEKT
;
A
#
# COMPACT_ATOMS: atom_id res chain seq x y z
N ILE A 1 15.43 -0.95 10.73
CA ILE A 1 14.58 -0.26 11.73
C ILE A 1 13.16 -0.85 11.74
N SER A 2 12.29 -0.56 10.76
CA SER A 2 10.90 -1.06 10.73
C SER A 2 10.61 -2.16 9.69
N GLY A 3 11.61 -2.67 8.98
CA GLY A 3 11.41 -3.65 7.90
C GLY A 3 10.85 -3.08 6.59
N GLY A 4 10.53 -1.77 6.55
CA GLY A 4 10.19 -1.08 5.29
C GLY A 4 8.87 -1.51 4.66
N HIS A 5 7.86 -1.87 5.46
CA HIS A 5 6.60 -2.42 4.91
C HIS A 5 5.82 -1.39 4.08
N PHE A 6 5.71 -0.15 4.57
CA PHE A 6 5.03 1.01 3.95
C PHE A 6 3.61 0.77 3.40
N ASN A 7 3.00 -0.38 3.69
CA ASN A 7 1.74 -0.83 3.15
C ASN A 7 1.01 -1.71 4.20
N PRO A 8 -0.28 -1.42 4.50
CA PRO A 8 -1.06 -2.19 5.44
C PRO A 8 -1.21 -3.68 5.09
N ALA A 9 -1.44 -4.02 3.81
CA ALA A 9 -1.58 -5.39 3.33
C ALA A 9 -0.26 -6.17 3.47
N VAL A 10 0.87 -5.54 3.17
CA VAL A 10 2.20 -6.12 3.39
C VAL A 10 2.43 -6.37 4.89
N SER A 11 2.08 -5.40 5.74
CA SER A 11 2.25 -5.54 7.19
C SER A 11 1.41 -6.67 7.76
N LEU A 12 0.17 -6.82 7.27
CA LEU A 12 -0.70 -7.94 7.62
C LEU A 12 -0.07 -9.26 7.17
N ALA A 13 0.33 -9.38 5.91
CA ALA A 13 0.91 -10.61 5.38
C ALA A 13 2.18 -11.03 6.14
N VAL A 14 3.09 -10.09 6.39
CA VAL A 14 4.32 -10.33 7.18
C VAL A 14 3.98 -10.76 8.62
N THR A 15 2.93 -10.19 9.22
CA THR A 15 2.44 -10.62 10.54
C THR A 15 1.92 -12.06 10.50
N LEU A 16 1.13 -12.42 9.48
CA LEU A 16 0.54 -13.75 9.34
C LEU A 16 1.58 -14.85 9.15
N VAL A 17 2.70 -14.56 8.47
CA VAL A 17 3.82 -15.51 8.31
C VAL A 17 4.84 -15.44 9.46
N GLY A 18 4.58 -14.64 10.49
CA GLY A 18 5.41 -14.57 11.70
C GLY A 18 6.62 -13.62 11.63
N GLY A 19 6.76 -12.83 10.56
CA GLY A 19 7.84 -11.86 10.39
C GLY A 19 7.64 -10.54 11.15
N LEU A 20 6.44 -10.27 11.68
CA LEU A 20 6.14 -9.10 12.52
C LEU A 20 5.34 -9.51 13.75
N LYS A 21 5.68 -8.96 14.92
CA LYS A 21 4.89 -9.15 16.15
C LYS A 21 3.49 -8.55 15.98
N THR A 22 2.45 -9.33 16.24
CA THR A 22 1.04 -8.92 16.05
C THR A 22 0.68 -7.60 16.75
N MET A 23 1.26 -7.33 17.93
CA MET A 23 1.04 -6.08 18.68
C MET A 23 1.53 -4.83 17.93
N LEU A 24 2.43 -4.96 16.96
CA LEU A 24 2.95 -3.86 16.16
C LEU A 24 2.12 -3.57 14.91
N LEU A 25 1.17 -4.43 14.53
CA LEU A 25 0.40 -4.27 13.30
C LEU A 25 -0.38 -2.94 13.28
N ILE A 26 -1.07 -2.61 14.37
CA ILE A 26 -1.85 -1.37 14.48
C ILE A 26 -0.94 -0.13 14.47
N PRO A 27 0.15 -0.03 15.27
CA PRO A 27 1.12 1.05 15.14
C PRO A 27 1.67 1.22 13.72
N TYR A 28 1.95 0.12 13.01
CA TYR A 28 2.40 0.16 11.62
C TYR A 28 1.36 0.80 10.72
N TRP A 29 0.10 0.34 10.76
CA TRP A 29 -0.97 0.91 9.95
C TRP A 29 -1.19 2.39 10.22
N VAL A 30 -1.22 2.79 11.50
CA VAL A 30 -1.38 4.20 11.87
C VAL A 30 -0.24 5.03 11.27
N SER A 31 1.02 4.61 11.45
CA SER A 31 2.17 5.33 10.89
C SER A 31 2.14 5.41 9.37
N GLN A 32 1.70 4.35 8.70
CA GLN A 32 1.61 4.26 7.24
C GLN A 32 0.53 5.19 6.68
N LEU A 33 -0.64 5.21 7.30
CA LEU A 33 -1.74 6.10 6.90
C LEU A 33 -1.36 7.57 7.09
N PHE A 34 -0.77 7.94 8.23
CA PHE A 34 -0.29 9.30 8.46
C PHE A 34 0.83 9.68 7.49
N GLY A 35 1.80 8.79 7.25
CA GLY A 35 2.86 9.01 6.28
C GLY A 35 2.32 9.23 4.87
N GLY A 36 1.34 8.42 4.44
CA GLY A 36 0.68 8.56 3.15
C GLY A 36 -0.08 9.88 3.01
N MET A 37 -0.84 10.27 4.04
CA MET A 37 -1.55 11.56 4.06
C MET A 37 -0.60 12.76 3.97
N ILE A 38 0.47 12.75 4.77
CA ILE A 38 1.48 13.81 4.75
C ILE A 38 2.20 13.83 3.39
N GLY A 39 2.56 12.68 2.84
CA GLY A 39 3.18 12.57 1.51
C GLY A 39 2.30 13.15 0.41
N ALA A 40 1.00 12.83 0.42
CA ALA A 40 0.04 13.39 -0.53
C ALA A 40 -0.11 14.91 -0.38
N ALA A 41 -0.16 15.42 0.86
CA ALA A 41 -0.21 16.86 1.12
C ALA A 41 1.04 17.59 0.62
N LEU A 42 2.22 17.02 0.87
CA LEU A 42 3.49 17.57 0.37
C LEU A 42 3.55 17.54 -1.16
N ALA A 43 3.10 16.45 -1.80
CA ALA A 43 3.04 16.37 -3.26
C ALA A 43 2.17 17.48 -3.86
N LYS A 44 1.04 17.81 -3.21
CA LYS A 44 0.17 18.93 -3.59
C LYS A 44 0.85 20.29 -3.47
N VAL A 45 1.64 20.51 -2.43
CA VAL A 45 2.32 21.79 -2.18
C VAL A 45 3.50 22.01 -3.13
N VAL A 46 4.22 20.94 -3.48
CA VAL A 46 5.47 21.04 -4.26
C VAL A 46 5.21 20.97 -5.78
N SER A 47 4.13 20.32 -6.20
CA SER A 47 3.81 20.18 -7.63
C SER A 47 3.11 21.42 -8.18
N PRO A 48 3.40 21.84 -9.43
CA PRO A 48 2.61 22.86 -10.11
C PRO A 48 1.14 22.43 -10.17
N GLU A 49 0.23 23.39 -9.94
CA GLU A 49 -1.20 23.11 -9.79
C GLU A 49 -1.79 22.34 -10.99
N GLU A 50 -1.53 22.79 -12.21
CA GLU A 50 -2.00 22.09 -13.42
C GLU A 50 -1.49 20.65 -13.50
N ARG A 51 -0.24 20.40 -13.07
CA ARG A 51 0.35 19.06 -13.09
C ARG A 51 -0.20 18.18 -11.99
N PHE A 52 -0.53 18.76 -10.84
CA PHE A 52 -1.16 18.03 -9.74
C PHE A 52 -2.57 17.57 -10.12
N TRP A 53 -3.37 18.44 -10.75
CA TRP A 53 -4.73 18.11 -11.17
C TRP A 53 -4.80 17.19 -12.40
N ASN A 54 -3.85 17.31 -13.33
CA ASN A 54 -3.77 16.43 -14.50
C ASN A 54 -3.06 15.10 -14.21
N ALA A 55 -2.58 14.88 -12.99
CA ALA A 55 -1.97 13.60 -12.63
C ALA A 55 -3.03 12.50 -12.65
N SER A 56 -2.87 11.54 -13.57
CA SER A 56 -3.66 10.31 -13.59
C SER A 56 -3.17 9.39 -12.47
N GLY A 57 -3.62 9.64 -11.25
CA GLY A 57 -3.23 8.86 -10.08
C GLY A 57 -3.88 9.34 -8.79
N ALA A 58 -4.80 8.55 -8.26
CA ALA A 58 -5.32 8.58 -6.89
C ALA A 58 -6.33 7.43 -6.76
N ALA A 59 -6.38 6.74 -5.61
CA ALA A 59 -7.29 5.60 -5.40
C ALA A 59 -8.78 5.93 -5.64
N PHE A 60 -9.16 7.20 -5.52
CA PHE A 60 -10.55 7.65 -5.61
C PHE A 60 -11.00 8.12 -7.00
N ALA A 61 -10.11 8.23 -7.98
CA ALA A 61 -10.44 8.80 -9.30
C ALA A 61 -10.61 7.75 -10.41
N ILE A 62 -10.23 6.50 -10.15
CA ILE A 62 -10.16 5.43 -11.17
C ILE A 62 -11.48 4.68 -11.31
N VAL A 63 -12.14 4.36 -10.20
CA VAL A 63 -13.44 3.66 -10.19
C VAL A 63 -14.53 4.72 -10.06
N GLN A 64 -15.27 4.95 -11.15
CA GLN A 64 -16.34 5.96 -11.20
C GLN A 64 -17.72 5.32 -11.29
N GLU A 65 -17.79 4.13 -11.88
CA GLU A 65 -19.03 3.39 -12.08
C GLU A 65 -19.06 2.11 -11.25
N GLN A 66 -20.26 1.70 -10.83
CA GLN A 66 -20.46 0.50 -9.99
C GLN A 66 -20.00 -0.79 -10.69
N GLU A 67 -20.14 -0.83 -12.02
CA GLU A 67 -19.76 -1.98 -12.85
C GLU A 67 -18.24 -2.24 -12.80
N GLN A 68 -17.44 -1.19 -12.61
CA GLN A 68 -15.97 -1.28 -12.55
C GLN A 68 -15.46 -1.81 -11.21
N VAL A 69 -16.28 -1.79 -10.15
CA VAL A 69 -15.86 -2.18 -8.79
C VAL A 69 -15.39 -3.64 -8.76
N ALA A 70 -16.10 -4.53 -9.44
CA ALA A 70 -15.76 -5.95 -9.46
C ALA A 70 -14.43 -6.21 -10.17
N GLU A 71 -14.19 -5.54 -11.31
CA GLU A 71 -12.95 -5.64 -12.06
C GLU A 71 -11.77 -5.04 -11.28
N ALA A 72 -11.96 -3.85 -10.70
CA ALA A 72 -10.95 -3.18 -9.88
C ALA A 72 -10.57 -4.03 -8.67
N LEU A 73 -11.54 -4.62 -7.97
CA LEU A 73 -11.30 -5.53 -6.85
C LEU A 73 -10.51 -6.76 -7.30
N GLY A 74 -10.87 -7.35 -8.45
CA GLY A 74 -10.14 -8.49 -9.02
C GLY A 74 -8.67 -8.16 -9.28
N VAL A 75 -8.42 -7.00 -9.88
CA VAL A 75 -7.05 -6.50 -10.13
C VAL A 75 -6.31 -6.21 -8.82
N GLU A 76 -6.95 -5.56 -7.85
CA GLU A 76 -6.32 -5.28 -6.54
C GLU A 76 -5.92 -6.56 -5.81
N ILE A 77 -6.75 -7.59 -5.81
CA ILE A 77 -6.45 -8.89 -5.19
C ILE A 77 -5.23 -9.52 -5.87
N VAL A 78 -5.23 -9.61 -7.21
CA VAL A 78 -4.14 -10.26 -7.96
C VAL A 78 -2.83 -9.50 -7.77
N MET A 79 -2.84 -8.17 -7.92
CA MET A 79 -1.63 -7.35 -7.80
C MET A 79 -1.08 -7.34 -6.37
N THR A 80 -1.95 -7.27 -5.36
CA THR A 80 -1.53 -7.32 -3.96
C THR A 80 -0.99 -8.69 -3.59
N MET A 81 -1.58 -9.77 -4.11
CA MET A 81 -1.06 -11.12 -3.93
C MET A 81 0.36 -11.24 -4.51
N LEU A 82 0.59 -10.76 -5.73
CA LEU A 82 1.92 -10.77 -6.35
C LEU A 82 2.94 -9.97 -5.53
N LEU A 83 2.55 -8.78 -5.05
CA LEU A 83 3.39 -7.95 -4.18
C LEU A 83 3.76 -8.69 -2.89
N VAL A 84 2.77 -9.26 -2.20
CA VAL A 84 2.98 -10.00 -0.95
C VAL A 84 3.85 -11.24 -1.16
N LEU A 85 3.63 -11.98 -2.26
CA LEU A 85 4.46 -13.14 -2.62
C LEU A 85 5.91 -12.72 -2.83
N ALA A 86 6.15 -11.63 -3.57
CA ALA A 86 7.50 -11.10 -3.78
C ALA A 86 8.17 -10.70 -2.46
N VAL A 87 7.44 -10.04 -1.55
CA VAL A 87 7.96 -9.67 -0.22
C VAL A 87 8.27 -10.92 0.61
N CYS A 88 7.35 -11.87 0.69
CA CYS A 88 7.54 -13.08 1.48
C CYS A 88 8.72 -13.92 0.97
N MET A 89 8.85 -14.09 -0.34
CA MET A 89 9.95 -14.88 -0.92
C MET A 89 11.29 -14.13 -0.92
N GLY A 90 11.29 -12.83 -1.18
CA GLY A 90 12.51 -12.05 -1.37
C GLY A 90 13.10 -11.44 -0.10
N ALA A 91 12.28 -11.20 0.93
CA ALA A 91 12.71 -10.49 2.14
C ALA A 91 12.44 -11.25 3.45
N ILE A 92 11.45 -12.15 3.49
CA ILE A 92 11.10 -12.88 4.72
C ILE A 92 11.64 -14.32 4.72
N ASN A 93 11.65 -15.00 3.58
CA ASN A 93 12.14 -16.36 3.49
C ASN A 93 13.65 -16.41 3.73
N GLU A 94 14.06 -17.00 4.85
CA GLU A 94 15.47 -17.10 5.27
C GLU A 94 16.20 -18.32 4.65
N LYS A 95 15.50 -19.16 3.87
CA LYS A 95 16.04 -20.40 3.29
C LYS A 95 16.67 -20.23 1.89
N THR A 96 17.10 -19.03 1.53
CA THR A 96 17.82 -18.74 0.28
C THR A 96 19.29 -18.49 0.51
#